data_AF-A0A851DLX2-F1
#
_entry.id   AF-A0A851DLX2-F1
#
_cell.length_a   1.000
_cell.length_b   1.000
_cell.length_c   1.000
_cell.angle_alpha   90.00
_cell.angle_beta   90.00
_cell.angle_gamma   90.00
#
_symmetry.space_group_name_H-M   'P 1'
#
loop_
_entity.id
_entity.type
_entity.pdbx_description
1 polymer ?
#
loop_
_entity_poly.entity_id
_entity_poly.type
_entity_poly.pdbx_seq_one_letter_code
_entity_poly.pdbx_strand_id
1 'polypeptide(L)'
;RLNRSGKYNLETDLKDKFTALMIDDYCASLTNNTPDIRYADNAVKIEGNFVSPEDWIDFSNVNVEKADKQINNSLALRALIDGILSQTTNDMRKQRETVNVAFRNRVKEVKDAKHKLETLLAMVMDETASQEKNIAALKKAIADKEGPVKVAQARLEARNHRPNAELCYDAVQYRLISEVQEITKNTQRQDTLAQAETALKGLSRRQLSLEEEIQVKENTLYIDEVLCMQMRESVYINNF
;
A
#
# COMPACT_ATOMS: atom_id res chain seq x y z
N ARG A 1 -11.04 43.21 6.42
CA ARG A 1 -11.53 44.56 6.00
C ARG A 1 -12.58 45.07 6.97
N LEU A 2 -13.66 44.32 7.25
CA LEU A 2 -14.73 44.72 8.17
C LEU A 2 -14.27 45.01 9.61
N ASN A 3 -13.40 44.18 10.21
CA ASN A 3 -12.82 44.47 11.52
C ASN A 3 -12.04 45.81 11.57
N ARG A 4 -11.32 46.15 10.49
CA ARG A 4 -10.59 47.43 10.42
C ARG A 4 -11.55 48.62 10.31
N SER A 5 -12.66 48.44 9.57
CA SER A 5 -13.71 49.45 9.47
C SER A 5 -14.43 49.66 10.79
N GLY A 6 -14.77 48.59 11.52
CA GLY A 6 -15.35 48.68 12.86
C GLY A 6 -14.43 49.43 13.83
N LYS A 7 -13.14 49.07 13.84
CA LYS A 7 -12.12 49.78 14.62
C LYS A 7 -12.05 51.27 14.26
N TYR A 8 -11.94 51.60 12.97
CA TYR A 8 -11.84 52.99 12.50
C TYR A 8 -13.06 53.83 12.93
N ASN A 9 -14.27 53.28 12.80
CA ASN A 9 -15.49 53.98 13.18
C ASN A 9 -15.53 54.27 14.69
N LEU A 10 -15.14 53.28 15.52
CA LEU A 10 -15.06 53.46 16.97
C LEU A 10 -13.99 54.49 17.37
N GLU A 11 -12.81 54.45 16.75
CA GLU A 11 -11.73 55.41 17.02
C GLU A 11 -12.12 56.84 16.62
N THR A 12 -12.84 56.99 15.51
CA THR A 12 -13.33 58.30 15.03
C THR A 12 -14.41 58.84 15.97
N ASP A 13 -15.42 58.02 16.29
CA ASP A 13 -16.49 58.37 17.22
C ASP A 13 -15.94 58.76 18.61
N LEU A 14 -14.96 58.00 19.12
CA LEU A 14 -14.29 58.31 20.38
C LEU A 14 -13.54 59.65 20.32
N LYS A 15 -12.82 59.91 19.23
CA LYS A 15 -12.07 61.17 19.03
C LYS A 15 -13.01 62.38 18.98
N ASP A 16 -14.14 62.26 18.30
CA ASP A 16 -15.13 63.34 18.19
C ASP A 16 -15.75 63.64 19.56
N LYS A 17 -16.07 62.60 20.35
CA LYS A 17 -16.55 62.74 21.74
C LYS A 17 -15.53 63.37 22.67
N PHE A 18 -14.25 62.99 22.57
CA PHE A 18 -13.19 63.64 23.34
C PHE A 18 -13.08 65.13 22.98
N THR A 19 -13.19 65.46 21.70
CA THR A 19 -13.15 66.85 21.25
C THR A 19 -14.34 67.64 21.81
N ALA A 20 -15.55 67.05 21.78
CA ALA A 20 -16.74 67.65 22.39
C ALA A 20 -16.57 67.86 23.90
N LEU A 21 -16.08 66.85 24.63
CA LEU A 21 -15.83 66.95 26.07
C LEU A 21 -14.83 68.07 26.41
N MET A 22 -13.75 68.21 25.63
CA MET A 22 -12.78 69.29 25.82
C MET A 22 -13.40 70.68 25.64
N ILE A 23 -14.37 70.82 24.72
CA ILE A 23 -15.12 72.05 24.53
C ILE A 23 -16.05 72.28 25.72
N ASP A 24 -16.75 71.25 26.19
CA ASP A 24 -17.64 71.33 27.34
C ASP A 24 -16.89 71.68 28.64
N ASP A 25 -15.71 71.09 28.86
CA ASP A 25 -14.83 71.40 29.99
C ASP A 25 -14.34 72.87 29.93
N TYR A 26 -13.98 73.35 28.74
CA TYR A 26 -13.66 74.76 28.55
C TYR A 26 -14.85 75.65 28.88
N CYS A 27 -16.04 75.35 28.36
CA CYS A 27 -17.27 76.07 28.64
C CYS A 27 -17.61 76.09 30.14
N ALA A 28 -17.45 74.95 30.82
CA ALA A 28 -17.67 74.82 32.27
C ALA A 28 -16.69 75.66 33.09
N SER A 29 -15.50 75.94 32.56
CA SER A 29 -14.49 76.79 33.21
C SER A 29 -14.73 78.30 33.06
N LEU A 30 -15.66 78.71 32.20
CA LEU A 30 -15.95 80.13 31.96
C LEU A 30 -16.68 80.76 33.15
N THR A 31 -16.25 81.97 33.51
CA THR A 31 -16.86 82.80 34.55
C THR A 31 -17.04 84.23 34.03
N ASN A 32 -17.80 85.06 34.73
CA ASN A 32 -17.99 86.47 34.36
C ASN A 32 -16.68 87.28 34.28
N ASN A 33 -15.59 86.78 34.87
CA ASN A 33 -14.28 87.43 34.90
C ASN A 33 -13.26 86.75 33.97
N THR A 34 -13.67 85.77 33.16
CA THR A 34 -12.75 85.10 32.24
C THR A 34 -12.28 86.09 31.15
N PRO A 35 -10.95 86.24 30.94
CA PRO A 35 -10.42 87.10 29.89
C PRO A 35 -10.92 86.69 28.50
N ASP A 36 -11.06 87.66 27.58
CA ASP A 36 -11.47 87.44 26.18
C ASP A 36 -12.88 86.88 25.92
N ILE A 37 -13.80 86.89 26.91
CA ILE A 37 -15.23 86.72 26.63
C ILE A 37 -15.77 87.95 25.87
N ARG A 38 -16.39 87.75 24.70
CA ARG A 38 -16.86 88.81 23.80
C ARG A 38 -18.27 88.49 23.28
N TYR A 39 -19.01 89.50 22.84
CA TYR A 39 -20.25 89.28 22.11
C TYR A 39 -19.95 88.54 20.78
N ALA A 40 -20.65 87.43 20.55
CA ALA A 40 -20.54 86.68 19.30
C ALA A 40 -21.50 87.27 18.25
N ASP A 41 -21.01 87.52 17.04
CA ASP A 41 -21.84 87.92 15.91
C ASP A 41 -22.80 86.78 15.54
N ASN A 42 -24.09 87.10 15.36
CA ASN A 42 -25.14 86.12 15.05
C ASN A 42 -25.24 84.96 16.05
N ALA A 43 -25.05 85.21 17.35
CA ALA A 43 -25.01 84.19 18.41
C ALA A 43 -26.19 83.19 18.44
N VAL A 44 -27.34 83.54 17.86
CA VAL A 44 -28.57 82.71 17.85
C VAL A 44 -28.76 81.95 16.51
N LYS A 45 -27.80 82.05 15.58
CA LYS A 45 -27.91 81.38 14.28
C LYS A 45 -27.61 79.89 14.42
N ILE A 46 -28.64 79.07 14.21
CA ILE A 46 -28.54 77.62 14.19
C ILE A 46 -28.06 77.21 12.78
N GLU A 47 -26.74 77.05 12.61
CA GLU A 47 -26.13 76.55 11.37
C GLU A 47 -25.62 75.11 11.55
N GLY A 48 -26.09 74.18 10.72
CA GLY A 48 -25.65 72.80 10.71
C GLY A 48 -26.79 71.78 10.73
N ASN A 49 -26.44 70.51 10.52
CA ASN A 49 -27.34 69.38 10.72
C ASN A 49 -27.19 68.90 12.17
N PHE A 50 -28.09 69.32 13.05
CA PHE A 50 -28.10 68.90 14.45
C PHE A 50 -28.76 67.53 14.58
N VAL A 51 -28.22 66.70 15.47
CA VAL A 51 -28.79 65.40 15.84
C VAL A 51 -29.45 65.51 17.20
N SER A 52 -30.52 64.76 17.44
CA SER A 52 -31.11 64.66 18.78
C SER A 52 -30.16 63.90 19.73
N PRO A 53 -30.28 64.08 21.06
CA PRO A 53 -29.56 63.24 22.02
C PRO A 53 -29.77 61.74 21.79
N GLU A 54 -30.99 61.36 21.40
CA GLU A 54 -31.34 59.99 21.03
C GLU A 54 -30.55 59.51 19.81
N ASP A 55 -30.52 60.30 18.72
CA ASP A 55 -29.76 59.97 17.51
C ASP A 55 -28.24 59.88 17.78
N TRP A 56 -27.70 60.70 18.69
CA TRP A 56 -26.29 60.67 19.10
C TRP A 56 -25.92 59.39 19.87
N ILE A 57 -26.79 58.98 20.80
CA ILE A 57 -26.66 57.71 21.52
C ILE A 57 -26.75 56.55 20.53
N ASP A 58 -27.74 56.58 19.64
CA ASP A 58 -27.98 55.53 18.65
C ASP A 58 -26.82 55.39 17.66
N PHE A 59 -26.21 56.49 17.22
CA PHE A 59 -25.02 56.46 16.37
C PHE A 59 -23.88 55.67 17.01
N SER A 60 -23.64 55.93 18.30
CA SER A 60 -22.61 55.25 19.11
C SER A 60 -22.93 53.77 19.29
N ASN A 61 -24.16 53.45 19.67
CA ASN A 61 -24.63 52.09 19.87
C ASN A 61 -24.52 51.26 18.58
N VAL A 62 -24.89 51.83 17.44
CA VAL A 62 -24.76 51.17 16.13
C VAL A 62 -23.30 50.88 15.79
N ASN A 63 -22.37 51.79 16.12
CA ASN A 63 -20.94 51.54 15.89
C ASN A 63 -20.40 50.40 16.76
N VAL A 64 -20.81 50.36 18.03
CA VAL A 64 -20.47 49.27 18.97
C VAL A 64 -21.05 47.94 18.49
N GLU A 65 -22.35 47.89 18.18
CA GLU A 65 -23.02 46.68 17.70
C GLU A 65 -22.36 46.13 16.44
N LYS A 66 -22.03 47.00 15.48
CA LYS A 66 -21.31 46.61 14.26
C LYS A 66 -19.94 46.02 14.57
N ALA A 67 -19.18 46.61 15.51
CA ALA A 67 -17.87 46.11 15.90
C ALA A 67 -17.98 44.76 16.62
N ASP A 68 -18.89 44.63 17.58
CA ASP A 68 -19.15 43.39 18.30
C ASP A 68 -19.56 42.26 17.36
N LYS A 69 -20.41 42.55 16.37
CA LYS A 69 -20.76 41.59 15.33
C LYS A 69 -19.53 41.11 14.56
N GLN A 70 -18.58 42.00 14.22
CA GLN A 70 -17.35 41.57 13.53
C GLN A 70 -16.40 40.77 14.43
N ILE A 71 -16.33 41.09 15.72
CA ILE A 71 -15.58 40.31 16.71
C ILE A 71 -16.16 38.90 16.80
N ASN A 72 -17.46 38.78 17.00
CA ASN A 72 -18.15 37.49 17.09
C ASN A 72 -18.00 36.66 15.81
N ASN A 73 -18.15 37.28 14.64
CA ASN A 73 -17.89 36.61 13.36
C ASN A 73 -16.44 36.10 13.27
N SER A 74 -15.47 36.88 13.75
CA SER A 74 -14.05 36.49 13.72
C SER A 74 -13.74 35.38 14.71
N LEU A 75 -14.39 35.36 15.88
CA LEU A 75 -14.27 34.27 16.85
C LEU A 75 -14.88 32.97 16.30
N ALA A 76 -16.09 33.04 15.74
CA ALA A 76 -16.75 31.91 15.12
C ALA A 76 -15.93 31.33 13.96
N LEU A 77 -15.35 32.20 13.12
CA LEU A 77 -14.49 31.77 12.01
C LEU A 77 -13.22 31.07 12.51
N ARG A 78 -12.56 31.57 13.57
CA ARG A 78 -11.39 30.92 14.14
C ARG A 78 -11.74 29.54 14.72
N ALA A 79 -12.81 29.46 15.49
CA ALA A 79 -13.28 28.18 16.04
C ALA A 79 -13.59 27.16 14.92
N LEU A 80 -14.20 27.60 13.82
CA LEU A 80 -14.42 26.75 12.65
C LEU A 80 -13.11 26.29 12.01
N ILE A 81 -12.15 27.20 11.84
CA ILE A 81 -10.82 26.89 11.29
C ILE A 81 -10.10 25.86 12.18
N ASP A 82 -10.07 26.08 13.50
CA ASP A 82 -9.44 25.17 14.46
C ASP A 82 -10.10 23.79 14.42
N GLY A 83 -11.43 23.75 14.29
CA GLY A 83 -12.19 22.51 14.08
C GLY A 83 -11.79 21.77 12.82
N ILE A 84 -11.70 22.48 11.68
CA ILE A 84 -11.29 21.89 10.39
C ILE A 84 -9.84 21.40 10.45
N LEU A 85 -8.92 22.16 11.04
CA LEU A 85 -7.51 21.78 11.19
C LEU A 85 -7.36 20.52 12.06
N SER A 86 -8.08 20.47 13.19
CA SER A 86 -8.11 19.30 14.07
C SER A 86 -8.68 18.07 13.37
N GLN A 87 -9.82 18.22 12.68
CA GLN A 87 -10.43 17.14 11.91
C GLN A 87 -9.49 16.63 10.81
N THR A 88 -8.89 17.54 10.04
CA THR A 88 -7.94 17.18 8.96
C THR A 88 -6.75 16.40 9.51
N THR A 89 -6.19 16.82 10.64
CA THR A 89 -5.09 16.11 11.31
C THR A 89 -5.50 14.69 11.70
N ASN A 90 -6.68 14.54 12.30
CA ASN A 90 -7.21 13.25 12.73
C ASN A 90 -7.50 12.32 11.54
N ASP A 91 -8.08 12.85 10.46
CA ASP A 91 -8.36 12.10 9.24
C ASP A 91 -7.06 11.64 8.56
N MET A 92 -6.04 12.51 8.49
CA MET A 92 -4.71 12.13 7.97
C MET A 92 -4.08 11.01 8.81
N ARG A 93 -4.17 11.08 10.15
CA ARG A 93 -3.67 10.02 11.04
C ARG A 93 -4.38 8.70 10.84
N LYS A 94 -5.71 8.74 10.77
CA LYS A 94 -6.54 7.57 10.53
C LYS A 94 -6.19 6.93 9.19
N GLN A 95 -6.09 7.72 8.13
CA GLN A 95 -5.72 7.25 6.80
C GLN A 95 -4.31 6.63 6.80
N ARG A 96 -3.34 7.26 7.48
CA ARG A 96 -1.98 6.72 7.63
C ARG A 96 -2.03 5.34 8.26
N GLU A 97 -2.74 5.17 9.37
CA GLU A 97 -2.80 3.89 10.08
C GLU A 97 -3.55 2.83 9.26
N THR A 98 -4.68 3.16 8.66
CA THR A 98 -5.43 2.24 7.79
C THR A 98 -4.55 1.71 6.66
N VAL A 99 -3.79 2.59 5.99
CA VAL A 99 -2.88 2.16 4.92
C VAL A 99 -1.71 1.35 5.49
N ASN A 100 -1.14 1.72 6.65
CA ASN A 100 -0.06 0.94 7.28
C ASN A 100 -0.51 -0.48 7.63
N VAL A 101 -1.71 -0.65 8.19
CA VAL A 101 -2.28 -1.96 8.49
C VAL A 101 -2.48 -2.78 7.22
N ALA A 102 -3.09 -2.18 6.18
CA ALA A 102 -3.29 -2.86 4.90
C ALA A 102 -1.95 -3.29 4.26
N PHE A 103 -0.93 -2.43 4.36
CA PHE A 103 0.40 -2.69 3.84
C PHE A 103 1.09 -3.84 4.59
N ARG A 104 1.06 -3.84 5.93
CA ARG A 104 1.60 -4.93 6.75
C ARG A 104 0.90 -6.26 6.44
N ASN A 105 -0.42 -6.25 6.23
CA ASN A 105 -1.17 -7.44 5.83
C ASN A 105 -0.70 -7.96 4.46
N ARG A 106 -0.48 -7.07 3.48
CA ARG A 106 0.04 -7.44 2.16
C ARG A 106 1.43 -8.07 2.26
N VAL A 107 2.34 -7.48 3.05
CA VAL A 107 3.67 -8.05 3.30
C VAL A 107 3.55 -9.46 3.89
N LYS A 108 2.65 -9.66 4.86
CA LYS A 108 2.39 -10.98 5.44
C LYS A 108 1.88 -11.98 4.39
N GLU A 109 0.92 -11.59 3.55
CA GLU A 109 0.40 -12.44 2.47
C GLU A 109 1.52 -12.86 1.49
N VAL A 110 2.42 -11.94 1.13
CA VAL A 110 3.56 -12.23 0.24
C VAL A 110 4.57 -13.17 0.92
N LYS A 111 4.85 -12.99 2.22
CA LYS A 111 5.69 -13.94 2.99
C LYS A 111 5.08 -15.33 3.03
N ASP A 112 3.79 -15.43 3.31
CA ASP A 112 3.08 -16.72 3.34
C ASP A 112 3.08 -17.39 1.96
N ALA A 113 2.91 -16.62 0.89
CA ALA A 113 3.01 -17.11 -0.48
C ALA A 113 4.42 -17.60 -0.82
N LYS A 114 5.46 -16.83 -0.45
CA LYS A 114 6.86 -17.23 -0.62
C LYS A 114 7.16 -18.54 0.10
N HIS A 115 6.75 -18.67 1.37
CA HIS A 115 6.99 -19.87 2.16
C HIS A 115 6.32 -21.12 1.55
N LYS A 116 5.11 -20.96 0.99
CA LYS A 116 4.44 -22.04 0.24
C LYS A 116 5.23 -22.43 -1.02
N LEU A 117 5.78 -21.46 -1.76
CA LEU A 117 6.61 -21.73 -2.93
C LEU A 117 7.91 -22.46 -2.53
N GLU A 118 8.58 -22.05 -1.46
CA GLU A 118 9.78 -22.72 -0.92
C GLU A 118 9.46 -24.16 -0.49
N THR A 119 8.32 -24.39 0.15
CA THR A 119 7.85 -25.74 0.51
C THR A 119 7.62 -26.60 -0.73
N LEU A 120 6.96 -26.05 -1.76
CA LEU A 120 6.75 -26.75 -3.03
C LEU A 120 8.05 -27.05 -3.76
N LEU A 121 9.02 -26.12 -3.72
CA LEU A 121 10.35 -26.32 -4.29
C LEU A 121 11.05 -27.50 -3.61
N ALA A 122 11.04 -27.56 -2.28
CA ALA A 122 11.61 -28.67 -1.53
C ALA A 122 10.97 -30.02 -1.91
N MET A 123 9.65 -30.06 -2.08
CA MET A 123 8.94 -31.26 -2.54
C MET A 123 9.34 -31.66 -3.96
N VAL A 124 9.48 -30.70 -4.88
CA VAL A 124 9.93 -30.96 -6.26
C VAL A 124 11.36 -31.48 -6.29
N MET A 125 12.24 -30.96 -5.42
CA MET A 125 13.62 -31.44 -5.30
C MET A 125 13.68 -32.89 -4.80
N ASP A 126 12.86 -33.25 -3.80
CA ASP A 126 12.77 -34.63 -3.30
C ASP A 126 12.25 -35.60 -4.38
N GLU A 127 11.18 -35.22 -5.08
CA GLU A 127 10.64 -35.99 -6.20
C GLU A 127 11.67 -36.14 -7.34
N THR A 128 12.44 -35.09 -7.61
CA THR A 128 13.54 -35.12 -8.61
C THR A 128 14.59 -36.16 -8.21
N ALA A 129 15.06 -36.15 -6.95
CA ALA A 129 16.03 -37.12 -6.46
C ALA A 129 15.49 -38.56 -6.49
N SER A 130 14.22 -38.75 -6.12
CA SER A 130 13.53 -40.04 -6.22
C SER A 130 13.47 -40.55 -7.67
N GLN A 131 13.14 -39.66 -8.60
CA GLN A 131 13.03 -39.99 -10.02
C GLN A 131 14.40 -40.28 -10.66
N GLU A 132 15.46 -39.57 -10.27
CA GLU A 132 16.83 -39.87 -10.68
C GLU A 132 17.26 -41.27 -10.22
N LYS A 133 16.95 -41.63 -8.98
CA LYS A 133 17.21 -42.98 -8.45
C LYS A 133 16.41 -44.05 -9.21
N ASN A 134 15.15 -43.78 -9.52
CA ASN A 134 14.31 -44.67 -10.33
C ASN A 134 14.89 -44.88 -11.73
N ILE A 135 15.30 -43.81 -12.41
CA ILE A 135 15.98 -43.86 -13.71
C ILE A 135 17.26 -44.70 -13.65
N ALA A 136 18.10 -44.50 -12.62
CA ALA A 136 19.31 -45.28 -12.43
C ALA A 136 19.01 -46.78 -12.23
N ALA A 137 17.99 -47.10 -11.43
CA ALA A 137 17.54 -48.48 -11.21
C ALA A 137 17.00 -49.13 -12.50
N LEU A 138 16.19 -48.40 -13.29
CA LEU A 138 15.68 -48.86 -14.59
C LEU A 138 16.82 -49.11 -15.58
N LYS A 139 17.78 -48.18 -15.70
CA LYS A 139 18.97 -48.34 -16.56
C LYS A 139 19.76 -49.59 -16.20
N LYS A 140 20.00 -49.81 -14.90
CA LYS A 140 20.69 -51.01 -14.41
C LYS A 140 19.89 -52.28 -14.73
N ALA A 141 18.58 -52.30 -14.46
CA ALA A 141 17.74 -53.46 -14.71
C ALA A 141 17.65 -53.83 -16.20
N ILE A 142 17.70 -52.84 -17.11
CA ILE A 142 17.78 -53.06 -18.55
C ILE A 142 19.14 -53.68 -18.91
N ALA A 143 20.25 -53.10 -18.43
CA ALA A 143 21.60 -53.60 -18.69
C ALA A 143 21.80 -55.04 -18.19
N ASP A 144 21.31 -55.35 -16.99
CA ASP A 144 21.39 -56.69 -16.38
C ASP A 144 20.66 -57.77 -17.21
N LYS A 145 19.71 -57.38 -18.07
CA LYS A 145 18.96 -58.30 -18.95
C LYS A 145 19.58 -58.51 -20.32
N GLU A 146 20.52 -57.66 -20.76
CA GLU A 146 21.15 -57.80 -22.08
C GLU A 146 21.92 -59.12 -22.23
N GLY A 147 22.70 -59.50 -21.23
CA GLY A 147 23.48 -60.74 -21.23
C GLY A 147 22.59 -61.99 -21.36
N PRO A 148 21.60 -62.17 -20.47
CA PRO A 148 20.64 -63.27 -20.55
C PRO A 148 19.91 -63.35 -21.90
N VAL A 149 19.45 -62.22 -22.46
CA VAL A 149 18.82 -62.20 -23.80
C VAL A 149 19.77 -62.74 -24.86
N LYS A 150 21.01 -62.23 -24.91
CA LYS A 150 22.01 -62.65 -25.91
C LYS A 150 22.27 -64.15 -25.84
N VAL A 151 22.38 -64.71 -24.63
CA VAL A 151 22.58 -66.16 -24.45
C VAL A 151 21.37 -66.96 -24.92
N ALA A 152 20.16 -66.56 -24.55
CA ALA A 152 18.94 -67.25 -24.97
C ALA A 152 18.74 -67.20 -26.50
N GLN A 153 19.00 -66.03 -27.12
CA GLN A 153 18.96 -65.86 -28.56
C GLN A 153 20.01 -66.70 -29.28
N ALA A 154 21.27 -66.68 -28.83
CA ALA A 154 22.35 -67.48 -29.43
C ALA A 154 22.09 -68.99 -29.32
N ARG A 155 21.54 -69.45 -28.19
CA ARG A 155 21.12 -70.86 -28.01
C ARG A 155 20.00 -71.23 -28.97
N LEU A 156 19.00 -70.37 -29.13
CA LEU A 156 17.88 -70.59 -30.05
C LEU A 156 18.36 -70.62 -31.50
N GLU A 157 19.23 -69.69 -31.89
CA GLU A 157 19.86 -69.64 -33.21
C GLU A 157 20.67 -70.91 -33.51
N ALA A 158 21.54 -71.33 -32.59
CA ALA A 158 22.32 -72.56 -32.76
C ALA A 158 21.41 -73.79 -32.97
N ARG A 159 20.29 -73.88 -32.25
CA ARG A 159 19.33 -74.99 -32.40
C ARG A 159 18.54 -74.93 -33.71
N ASN A 160 18.39 -73.76 -34.31
CA ASN A 160 17.75 -73.59 -35.62
C ASN A 160 18.65 -74.08 -36.78
N HIS A 161 19.92 -74.40 -36.52
CA HIS A 161 20.85 -74.97 -37.50
C HIS A 161 20.91 -76.51 -37.49
N ARG A 162 20.05 -77.18 -36.70
CA ARG A 162 20.00 -78.66 -36.68
C ARG A 162 19.55 -79.19 -38.06
N PRO A 163 20.22 -80.21 -38.64
CA PRO A 163 19.93 -80.66 -40.01
C PRO A 163 18.74 -81.62 -40.09
N ASN A 164 17.98 -81.56 -41.20
CA ASN A 164 16.95 -82.53 -41.57
C ASN A 164 15.93 -82.80 -40.42
N ALA A 165 15.71 -84.08 -40.09
CA ALA A 165 14.78 -84.51 -39.04
C ALA A 165 15.20 -84.10 -37.62
N GLU A 166 16.47 -83.70 -37.41
CA GLU A 166 16.96 -83.22 -36.11
C GLU A 166 16.52 -81.77 -35.82
N LEU A 167 15.96 -81.05 -36.81
CA LEU A 167 15.27 -79.76 -36.61
C LEU A 167 13.91 -79.99 -35.91
N CYS A 168 13.99 -80.55 -34.72
CA CYS A 168 12.84 -80.96 -33.94
C CYS A 168 12.35 -79.83 -33.04
N TYR A 169 11.05 -79.59 -33.08
CA TYR A 169 10.35 -78.67 -32.19
C TYR A 169 10.05 -79.35 -30.84
N ASP A 170 11.11 -79.63 -30.10
CA ASP A 170 11.04 -80.29 -28.79
C ASP A 170 10.72 -79.31 -27.65
N ALA A 171 10.59 -79.85 -26.44
CA ALA A 171 10.28 -79.06 -25.25
C ALA A 171 11.31 -77.94 -24.98
N VAL A 172 12.59 -78.18 -25.28
CA VAL A 172 13.66 -77.19 -25.09
C VAL A 172 13.53 -76.06 -26.11
N GLN A 173 13.23 -76.38 -27.37
CA GLN A 173 12.98 -75.40 -28.42
C GLN A 173 11.82 -74.47 -28.04
N TYR A 174 10.69 -75.04 -27.61
CA TYR A 174 9.53 -74.27 -27.16
C TYR A 174 9.86 -73.36 -25.97
N ARG A 175 10.58 -73.88 -24.96
CA ARG A 175 10.97 -73.11 -23.77
C ARG A 175 11.92 -71.96 -24.10
N LEU A 176 12.90 -72.17 -24.98
CA LEU A 176 13.82 -71.11 -25.42
C LEU A 176 13.10 -69.98 -26.17
N ILE A 177 12.13 -70.32 -27.03
CA ILE A 177 11.30 -69.30 -27.72
C ILE A 177 10.52 -68.48 -26.69
N SER A 178 9.88 -69.14 -25.72
CA SER A 178 9.14 -68.47 -24.64
C SER A 178 10.06 -67.58 -23.80
N GLU A 179 11.24 -68.07 -23.43
CA GLU A 179 12.23 -67.31 -22.64
C GLU A 179 12.70 -66.06 -23.40
N VAL A 180 13.07 -66.20 -24.68
CA VAL A 180 13.46 -65.04 -25.50
C VAL A 180 12.31 -64.03 -25.59
N GLN A 181 11.07 -64.49 -25.82
CA GLN A 181 9.90 -63.61 -25.87
C GLN A 181 9.65 -62.89 -24.54
N GLU A 182 9.72 -63.60 -23.40
CA GLU A 182 9.51 -63.02 -22.07
C GLU A 182 10.57 -61.99 -21.70
N ILE A 183 11.86 -62.29 -21.94
CA ILE A 183 12.93 -61.35 -21.61
C ILE A 183 12.90 -60.15 -22.58
N THR A 184 12.58 -60.37 -23.86
CA THR A 184 12.41 -59.29 -24.84
C THR A 184 11.21 -58.40 -24.51
N LYS A 185 10.13 -58.97 -23.98
CA LYS A 185 9.00 -58.20 -23.44
C LYS A 185 9.40 -57.39 -22.22
N ASN A 186 10.28 -57.93 -21.36
CA ASN A 186 10.82 -57.19 -20.21
C ASN A 186 11.69 -55.99 -20.61
N THR A 187 12.32 -56.01 -21.79
CA THR A 187 13.01 -54.84 -22.37
C THR A 187 12.07 -53.70 -22.77
N GLN A 188 10.73 -53.88 -22.77
CA GLN A 188 9.78 -52.75 -22.85
C GLN A 188 9.87 -51.80 -21.65
N ARG A 189 10.69 -52.11 -20.64
CA ARG A 189 11.17 -51.12 -19.65
C ARG A 189 11.89 -49.93 -20.28
N GLN A 190 12.32 -49.99 -21.55
CA GLN A 190 12.83 -48.83 -22.27
C GLN A 190 11.77 -47.72 -22.44
N ASP A 191 10.50 -48.08 -22.68
CA ASP A 191 9.41 -47.10 -22.75
C ASP A 191 9.18 -46.45 -21.38
N THR A 192 9.21 -47.27 -20.31
CA THR A 192 9.12 -46.78 -18.93
C THR A 192 10.28 -45.85 -18.58
N LEU A 193 11.50 -46.17 -19.04
CA LEU A 193 12.67 -45.31 -18.87
C LEU A 193 12.50 -43.98 -19.60
N ALA A 194 12.04 -44.00 -20.86
CA ALA A 194 11.79 -42.78 -21.64
C ALA A 194 10.72 -41.89 -20.99
N GLN A 195 9.65 -42.49 -20.45
CA GLN A 195 8.64 -41.78 -19.66
C GLN A 195 9.24 -41.17 -18.39
N ALA A 196 10.09 -41.93 -17.68
CA ALA A 196 10.72 -41.46 -16.47
C ALA A 196 11.66 -40.26 -16.73
N GLU A 197 12.48 -40.33 -17.79
CA GLU A 197 13.37 -39.25 -18.22
C GLU A 197 12.59 -38.01 -18.69
N THR A 198 11.42 -38.21 -19.33
CA THR A 198 10.53 -37.10 -19.70
C THR A 198 9.93 -36.42 -18.46
N ALA A 199 9.50 -37.21 -17.47
CA ALA A 199 8.99 -36.69 -16.21
C ALA A 199 10.07 -35.90 -15.45
N LEU A 200 11.32 -36.40 -15.43
CA LEU A 200 12.45 -35.69 -14.83
C LEU A 200 12.68 -34.32 -15.46
N LYS A 201 12.65 -34.22 -16.80
CA LYS A 201 12.72 -32.92 -17.51
C LYS A 201 11.59 -31.98 -17.12
N GLY A 202 10.39 -32.52 -16.88
CA GLY A 202 9.23 -31.77 -16.39
C GLY A 202 9.47 -31.20 -14.99
N LEU A 203 10.02 -32.02 -14.09
CA LEU A 203 10.39 -31.60 -12.72
C LEU A 203 11.45 -30.50 -12.74
N SER A 204 12.51 -30.63 -13.55
CA SER A 204 13.56 -29.59 -13.66
C SER A 204 13.01 -28.24 -14.13
N ARG A 205 12.07 -28.24 -15.10
CA ARG A 205 11.41 -27.00 -15.54
C ARG A 205 10.58 -26.38 -14.42
N ARG A 206 9.89 -27.22 -13.64
CA ARG A 206 9.06 -26.76 -12.52
C ARG A 206 9.92 -26.21 -11.38
N GLN A 207 11.08 -26.81 -11.12
CA GLN A 207 12.07 -26.29 -10.18
C GLN A 207 12.49 -24.87 -10.56
N LEU A 208 12.96 -24.67 -11.81
CA LEU A 208 13.38 -23.35 -12.29
C LEU A 208 12.27 -22.30 -12.16
N SER A 209 11.05 -22.64 -12.57
CA SER A 209 9.91 -21.72 -12.45
C SER A 209 9.58 -21.37 -11.00
N LEU A 210 9.71 -22.31 -10.06
CA LEU A 210 9.51 -22.04 -8.63
C LEU A 210 10.61 -21.14 -8.07
N GLU A 211 11.87 -21.38 -8.43
CA GLU A 211 13.01 -20.54 -8.03
C GLU A 211 12.86 -19.09 -8.52
N GLU A 212 12.47 -18.91 -9.79
CA GLU A 212 12.17 -17.58 -10.36
C GLU A 212 11.03 -16.88 -9.60
N GLU A 213 9.92 -17.58 -9.33
CA GLU A 213 8.80 -16.99 -8.58
C GLU A 213 9.18 -16.63 -7.14
N ILE A 214 9.99 -17.47 -6.48
CA ILE A 214 10.52 -17.17 -5.14
C ILE A 214 11.36 -15.89 -5.19
N GLN A 215 12.27 -15.78 -6.16
CA GLN A 215 13.11 -14.59 -6.33
C GLN A 215 12.27 -13.33 -6.56
N VAL A 216 11.18 -13.42 -7.34
CA VAL A 216 10.23 -12.30 -7.51
C VAL A 216 9.60 -11.91 -6.17
N LYS A 217 9.17 -12.88 -5.35
CA LYS A 217 8.60 -12.59 -4.02
C LYS A 217 9.65 -12.00 -3.07
N GLU A 218 10.90 -12.45 -3.11
CA GLU A 218 12.00 -11.84 -2.35
C GLU A 218 12.20 -10.38 -2.72
N ASN A 219 12.26 -10.07 -4.02
CA ASN A 219 12.40 -8.71 -4.49
C ASN A 219 11.22 -7.83 -4.07
N THR A 220 10.00 -8.37 -4.16
CA THR A 220 8.79 -7.67 -3.70
C THR A 220 8.87 -7.38 -2.21
N LEU A 221 9.24 -8.37 -1.39
CA LEU A 221 9.40 -8.18 0.06
C LEU A 221 10.48 -7.16 0.40
N TYR A 222 11.61 -7.17 -0.31
CA TYR A 222 12.65 -6.17 -0.11
C TYR A 222 12.14 -4.75 -0.37
N ILE A 223 11.45 -4.54 -1.51
CA ILE A 223 10.86 -3.24 -1.83
C ILE A 223 9.83 -2.83 -0.78
N ASP A 224 8.88 -3.71 -0.48
CA ASP A 224 7.74 -3.39 0.34
C ASP A 224 8.11 -3.22 1.82
N GLU A 225 8.86 -4.17 2.39
CA GLU A 225 9.19 -4.20 3.81
C GLU A 225 10.42 -3.35 4.16
N VAL A 226 11.45 -3.36 3.32
CA VAL A 226 12.70 -2.64 3.63
C VAL A 226 12.63 -1.21 3.14
N LEU A 227 12.15 -0.95 1.93
CA LEU A 227 12.17 0.42 1.38
C LEU A 227 10.89 1.18 1.72
N CYS A 228 9.73 0.69 1.27
CA CYS A 228 8.46 1.40 1.35
C CYS A 228 7.99 1.58 2.80
N MET A 229 8.06 0.54 3.63
CA MET A 229 7.62 0.65 5.03
C MET A 229 8.52 1.60 5.84
N GLN A 230 9.84 1.58 5.65
CA GLN A 230 10.75 2.56 6.29
C GLN A 230 10.41 4.00 5.89
N MET A 231 10.15 4.24 4.60
CA MET A 231 9.70 5.56 4.13
C MET A 231 8.38 5.97 4.79
N ARG A 232 7.43 5.04 4.95
CA ARG A 232 6.14 5.33 5.62
C ARG A 232 6.27 5.59 7.11
N GLU A 233 7.24 4.98 7.80
CA GLU A 233 7.52 5.25 9.21
C GLU A 233 7.96 6.69 9.43
N SER A 234 8.71 7.26 8.47
CA SER A 234 9.15 8.67 8.49
C SER A 234 8.01 9.69 8.30
N VAL A 235 6.82 9.28 7.83
CA VAL A 235 5.70 10.20 7.60
C VAL A 235 5.16 10.69 8.94
N TYR A 236 5.53 11.91 9.33
CA TYR A 236 5.05 12.54 10.55
C TYR A 236 3.91 13.51 10.26
N ILE A 237 2.80 13.41 11.01
CA ILE A 237 1.65 14.29 10.88
C ILE A 237 1.64 15.24 12.09
N ASN A 238 2.10 16.48 11.85
CA ASN A 238 2.09 17.55 12.83
C ASN A 238 0.66 17.88 13.29
N ASN A 239 0.51 18.27 14.56
CA ASN A 239 -0.68 19.02 14.96
C ASN A 239 -0.55 20.45 14.42
N PHE A 240 -1.67 21.00 13.95
CA PHE A 240 -1.80 22.42 13.65
C PHE A 240 -2.18 23.20 14.91
#